data_AF-A0A4D4KWE8-F1
#
_entry.id   AF-A0A4D4KWE8-F1
#
_cell.length_a   1.000
_cell.length_b   1.000
_cell.length_c   1.000
_cell.angle_alpha   90.00
_cell.angle_beta   90.00
_cell.angle_gamma   90.00
#
_symmetry.space_group_name_H-M   'P 1'
#
loop_
_entity.id
_entity.type
_entity.pdbx_description
1 polymer ?
#
loop_
_entity_poly.entity_id
_entity_poly.type
_entity_poly.pdbx_seq_one_letter_code
_entity_poly.pdbx_strand_id
1 'polypeptide(L)'
;MIGTRSLALRAGPSTPNLTDSPAGLAAWIVEKLQSWGTCGDDLESVYTRDEILDLLTEYWVTGPIGSSIRSYGAMVENPAEQLSRRVEVPSGFTMFPHDFKNAPQAFLERMTNLVHLSEPERGGHFAPFEEPDLYVQELRTFFGVALSRQ
;
A
#
# COMPACT_ATOMS: atom_id res chain seq x y z
N MET A 1 4.34 -29.19 6.94
CA MET A 1 5.45 -28.62 6.13
C MET A 1 4.88 -28.20 4.79
N ILE A 2 4.48 -26.93 4.65
CA ILE A 2 4.07 -26.36 3.37
C ILE A 2 5.02 -25.20 3.15
N GLY A 3 5.84 -25.32 2.10
CA GLY A 3 6.93 -24.40 1.82
C GLY A 3 6.41 -23.04 1.37
N THR A 4 6.64 -22.04 2.20
CA THR A 4 6.62 -20.64 1.79
C THR A 4 7.78 -20.41 0.83
N ARG A 5 7.51 -20.45 -0.47
CA ARG A 5 8.39 -19.78 -1.44
C ARG A 5 8.27 -18.28 -1.15
N SER A 6 9.24 -17.77 -0.40
CA SER A 6 9.46 -16.33 -0.24
C SER A 6 9.68 -15.76 -1.64
N LEU A 7 8.70 -15.00 -2.14
CA LEU A 7 8.91 -14.09 -3.27
C LEU A 7 9.70 -12.90 -2.72
N ALA A 8 10.95 -13.14 -2.33
CA ALA A 8 11.88 -12.07 -2.05
C ALA A 8 12.13 -11.36 -3.37
N LEU A 9 11.49 -10.20 -3.57
CA LEU A 9 11.92 -9.18 -4.50
C LEU A 9 13.31 -8.70 -4.03
N ARG A 10 14.33 -9.53 -4.25
CA ARG A 10 15.67 -9.00 -4.46
C ARG A 10 15.55 -8.04 -5.64
N ALA A 11 16.22 -6.89 -5.59
CA ALA A 11 16.47 -6.07 -6.77
C ALA A 11 17.15 -6.97 -7.81
N GLY A 12 16.33 -7.61 -8.64
CA GLY A 12 16.73 -8.61 -9.60
C GLY A 12 17.11 -7.94 -10.93
N PRO A 13 17.39 -8.75 -11.96
CA PRO A 13 17.80 -8.29 -13.29
C PRO A 13 16.77 -7.40 -14.03
N SER A 14 15.61 -7.13 -13.42
CA SER A 14 14.59 -6.21 -13.95
C SER A 14 14.92 -4.74 -13.72
N THR A 15 15.73 -4.38 -12.72
CA THR A 15 16.01 -2.97 -12.37
C THR A 15 16.64 -2.12 -13.48
N PRO A 16 17.59 -2.62 -14.29
CA PRO A 16 18.14 -1.84 -15.39
C PRO A 16 17.07 -1.50 -16.43
N ASN A 17 16.21 -2.49 -16.76
CA ASN A 17 15.13 -2.31 -17.73
C ASN A 17 14.07 -1.29 -17.29
N LEU A 18 13.91 -1.04 -15.99
CA LEU A 18 12.96 -0.04 -15.48
C LEU A 18 13.54 1.37 -15.43
N THR A 19 14.87 1.51 -15.47
CA THR A 19 15.55 2.82 -15.45
C THR A 19 15.83 3.32 -16.86
N ASP A 20 16.10 2.40 -17.79
CA ASP A 20 16.56 2.74 -19.14
C ASP A 20 15.45 2.67 -20.21
N SER A 21 14.21 2.34 -19.81
CA SER A 21 13.05 2.25 -20.73
C SER A 21 11.79 2.87 -20.13
N PRO A 22 11.27 3.98 -20.69
CA PRO A 22 10.05 4.61 -20.18
C PRO A 22 8.83 3.70 -20.39
N ALA A 23 8.81 2.90 -21.46
CA ALA A 23 7.77 1.90 -21.69
C ALA A 23 7.86 0.73 -20.67
N GLY A 24 9.08 0.34 -20.28
CA GLY A 24 9.30 -0.68 -19.25
C GLY A 24 8.84 -0.21 -17.88
N LEU A 25 9.19 1.03 -17.51
CA LEU A 25 8.71 1.67 -16.28
C LEU A 25 7.18 1.79 -16.26
N ALA A 26 6.60 2.26 -17.37
CA ALA A 26 5.15 2.40 -17.51
C ALA A 26 4.43 1.06 -17.35
N ALA A 27 4.87 0.02 -18.06
CA ALA A 27 4.28 -1.30 -17.94
C ALA A 27 4.33 -1.85 -16.50
N TRP A 28 5.44 -1.62 -15.79
CA TRP A 28 5.59 -2.07 -14.41
C TRP A 28 4.67 -1.34 -13.44
N ILE A 29 4.55 -0.02 -13.54
CA ILE A 29 3.71 0.79 -12.64
C ILE A 29 2.23 0.58 -12.95
N VAL A 30 1.83 0.63 -14.23
CA VAL A 30 0.44 0.49 -14.66
C VAL A 30 -0.12 -0.88 -14.31
N GLU A 31 0.68 -1.95 -14.42
CA GLU A 31 0.24 -3.27 -14.00
C GLU A 31 -0.15 -3.30 -12.52
N LYS A 32 0.53 -2.54 -11.64
CA LYS A 32 0.15 -2.44 -10.22
C LYS A 32 -1.12 -1.64 -10.03
N LEU A 33 -1.29 -0.52 -10.71
CA LEU A 33 -2.54 0.26 -10.63
C LEU A 33 -3.75 -0.60 -11.05
N GLN A 34 -3.59 -1.43 -12.08
CA GLN A 34 -4.63 -2.37 -12.53
C GLN A 34 -4.86 -3.54 -11.56
N SER A 35 -3.78 -4.22 -11.15
CA SER A 35 -3.92 -5.45 -10.35
C SER A 35 -4.25 -5.19 -8.89
N TRP A 36 -3.95 -4.00 -8.38
CA TRP A 36 -4.12 -3.61 -6.97
C TRP A 36 -5.23 -2.60 -6.77
N GLY A 37 -5.63 -1.88 -7.81
CA GLY A 37 -6.75 -0.95 -7.79
C GLY A 37 -8.10 -1.63 -8.05
N THR A 38 -9.15 -0.82 -8.00
CA THR A 38 -10.54 -1.24 -8.25
C THR A 38 -11.00 -1.02 -9.69
N CYS A 39 -10.12 -0.58 -10.58
CA CYS A 39 -10.43 -0.20 -11.96
C CYS A 39 -10.73 -1.38 -12.91
N GLY A 40 -10.36 -2.61 -12.51
CA GLY A 40 -10.43 -3.78 -13.40
C GLY A 40 -9.64 -3.56 -14.69
N ASP A 41 -10.25 -3.86 -15.83
CA ASP A 41 -9.62 -3.68 -17.16
C ASP A 41 -9.67 -2.24 -17.68
N ASP A 42 -10.44 -1.35 -17.05
CA ASP A 42 -10.59 0.05 -17.45
C ASP A 42 -9.90 0.97 -16.44
N LEU A 43 -8.59 1.18 -16.62
CA LEU A 43 -7.78 2.02 -15.75
C LEU A 43 -8.32 3.46 -15.63
N GLU A 44 -8.86 4.00 -16.72
CA GLU A 44 -9.39 5.37 -16.76
C GLU A 44 -10.74 5.53 -16.02
N SER A 45 -11.33 4.43 -15.53
CA SER A 45 -12.50 4.47 -14.65
C SER A 45 -12.19 5.00 -13.24
N VAL A 46 -10.92 4.93 -12.83
CA VAL A 46 -10.44 5.33 -11.48
C VAL A 46 -9.34 6.38 -11.57
N TYR A 47 -8.41 6.23 -12.51
CA TYR A 47 -7.26 7.12 -12.66
C TYR A 47 -7.33 7.83 -13.99
N THR A 48 -7.41 9.15 -13.99
CA THR A 48 -7.30 9.89 -15.26
C THR A 48 -5.94 9.63 -15.91
N ARG A 49 -5.91 9.77 -17.23
CA ARG A 49 -4.65 9.62 -17.98
C ARG A 49 -3.56 10.55 -17.48
N ASP A 50 -3.89 11.79 -17.14
CA ASP A 50 -2.92 12.78 -16.67
C ASP A 50 -2.35 12.37 -15.31
N GLU A 51 -3.17 11.86 -14.40
CA GLU A 51 -2.69 11.35 -13.10
C GLU A 51 -1.72 10.17 -13.23
N ILE A 52 -1.99 9.26 -14.18
CA ILE A 52 -1.07 8.16 -14.48
C ILE A 52 0.24 8.71 -15.04
N LEU A 53 0.16 9.64 -16.00
CA LEU A 53 1.35 10.25 -16.61
C LEU A 53 2.16 11.08 -15.61
N ASP A 54 1.52 11.73 -14.64
CA ASP A 54 2.19 12.47 -13.57
C ASP A 54 3.02 11.53 -12.70
N LEU A 55 2.44 10.40 -12.25
CA LEU A 55 3.17 9.37 -11.49
C LEU A 55 4.35 8.80 -12.30
N LEU A 56 4.13 8.49 -13.57
CA LEU A 56 5.18 7.96 -14.44
C LEU A 56 6.30 8.98 -14.65
N THR A 57 5.95 10.26 -14.83
CA THR A 57 6.89 11.35 -15.04
C THR A 57 7.70 11.61 -13.78
N GLU A 58 7.08 11.58 -12.60
CA GLU A 58 7.76 11.70 -11.32
C GLU A 58 8.83 10.60 -11.17
N TYR A 59 8.46 9.34 -11.40
CA TYR A 59 9.39 8.22 -11.31
C TYR A 59 10.48 8.28 -12.39
N TRP A 60 10.16 8.73 -13.61
CA TRP A 60 11.13 8.82 -14.69
C TRP A 60 12.17 9.93 -14.44
N VAL A 61 11.72 11.14 -14.13
CA VAL A 61 12.58 12.32 -14.03
C VAL A 61 13.40 12.32 -12.74
N THR A 62 12.84 11.81 -11.63
CA THR A 62 13.58 11.74 -10.36
C THR A 62 14.38 10.45 -10.20
N GLY A 63 14.14 9.44 -11.05
CA GLY A 63 14.84 8.16 -11.07
C GLY A 63 14.80 7.33 -9.77
N PRO A 64 13.70 7.28 -8.98
CA PRO A 64 13.71 6.61 -7.69
C PRO A 64 13.51 5.09 -7.79
N ILE A 65 13.15 4.53 -8.97
CA ILE A 65 12.69 3.14 -9.12
C ILE A 65 13.67 2.09 -8.55
N GLY A 66 14.98 2.26 -8.77
CA GLY A 66 15.99 1.36 -8.21
C GLY A 66 16.13 1.48 -6.69
N SER A 67 15.86 2.67 -6.14
CA SER A 67 15.93 2.92 -4.70
C SER A 67 14.66 2.53 -3.95
N SER A 68 13.49 2.75 -4.55
CA SER A 68 12.18 2.49 -3.94
C SER A 68 11.97 1.00 -3.65
N ILE A 69 12.53 0.12 -4.50
CA ILE A 69 12.42 -1.33 -4.32
C ILE A 69 13.40 -1.92 -3.30
N ARG A 70 14.40 -1.16 -2.82
CA ARG A 70 15.38 -1.70 -1.84
C ARG A 70 14.73 -2.07 -0.51
N SER A 71 13.63 -1.39 -0.16
CA SER A 71 12.84 -1.66 1.05
C SER A 71 12.33 -3.10 1.12
N TYR A 72 11.97 -3.71 -0.02
CA TYR A 72 11.49 -5.09 -0.06
C TYR A 72 12.55 -6.10 0.40
N GLY A 73 13.83 -5.86 0.06
CA GLY A 73 14.94 -6.68 0.54
C GLY A 73 15.18 -6.48 2.04
N ALA A 74 15.20 -5.22 2.48
CA ALA A 74 15.41 -4.87 3.88
C ALA A 74 14.30 -5.42 4.81
N MET A 75 13.06 -5.50 4.34
CA MET A 75 11.93 -6.02 5.13
C MET A 75 12.13 -7.49 5.55
N VAL A 76 12.87 -8.29 4.77
CA VAL A 76 13.17 -9.69 5.08
C VAL A 76 14.20 -9.82 6.22
N GLU A 77 14.98 -8.77 6.47
CA GLU A 77 16.03 -8.75 7.49
C GLU A 77 15.52 -8.24 8.85
N ASN A 78 14.25 -7.84 8.95
CA ASN A 78 13.67 -7.35 10.21
C ASN A 78 13.71 -8.45 11.29
N PRO A 79 14.34 -8.17 12.46
CA PRO A 79 14.35 -9.09 13.59
C PRO A 79 12.94 -9.48 14.04
N ALA A 80 12.75 -10.75 14.39
CA ALA A 80 11.45 -11.26 14.85
C ALA A 80 10.89 -10.47 16.05
N GLU A 81 11.75 -9.99 16.95
CA GLU A 81 11.37 -9.16 18.10
C GLU A 81 10.74 -7.83 17.67
N GLN A 82 11.21 -7.21 16.57
CA GLN A 82 10.61 -5.98 16.07
C GLN A 82 9.22 -6.24 15.49
N LEU A 83 9.04 -7.38 14.81
CA LEU A 83 7.77 -7.79 14.22
C LEU A 83 6.72 -8.18 15.26
N SER A 84 7.14 -8.57 16.47
CA SER A 84 6.24 -8.95 17.57
C SER A 84 5.96 -7.81 18.56
N ARG A 85 6.57 -6.63 18.38
CA ARG A 85 6.38 -5.50 19.29
C ARG A 85 4.98 -4.90 19.16
N ARG A 86 4.29 -4.76 20.29
CA ARG A 86 2.99 -4.08 20.37
C ARG A 86 3.13 -2.55 20.18
N VAL A 87 2.19 -1.94 19.46
CA VAL A 87 2.07 -0.49 19.31
C VAL A 87 1.19 0.07 20.42
N GLU A 88 1.76 0.89 21.30
CA GLU A 88 1.07 1.41 22.50
C GLU A 88 0.27 2.70 22.26
N VAL A 89 0.63 3.46 21.22
CA VAL A 89 -0.11 4.68 20.86
C VAL A 89 -1.46 4.36 20.20
N PRO A 90 -2.50 5.20 20.37
CA PRO A 90 -3.79 4.99 19.73
C PRO A 90 -3.65 4.72 18.23
N SER A 91 -4.23 3.60 17.77
CA SER A 91 -4.10 3.11 16.40
C SER A 91 -5.48 2.89 15.79
N GLY A 92 -5.64 3.32 14.54
CA GLY A 92 -6.86 3.14 13.75
C GLY A 92 -6.56 2.34 12.49
N PHE A 93 -7.48 1.46 12.10
CA PHE A 93 -7.39 0.67 10.88
C PHE A 93 -8.68 0.77 10.08
N THR A 94 -8.55 0.98 8.78
CA THR A 94 -9.64 0.91 7.80
C THR A 94 -9.31 -0.22 6.84
N MET A 95 -10.15 -1.24 6.80
CA MET A 95 -9.94 -2.45 6.01
C MET A 95 -10.76 -2.36 4.72
N PHE A 96 -10.12 -1.90 3.65
CA PHE A 96 -10.76 -1.78 2.35
C PHE A 96 -10.98 -3.16 1.71
N PRO A 97 -12.11 -3.40 1.04
CA PRO A 97 -12.50 -4.73 0.57
C PRO A 97 -11.57 -5.30 -0.51
N HIS A 98 -10.90 -4.44 -1.29
CA HIS A 98 -10.00 -4.84 -2.37
C HIS A 98 -8.50 -4.69 -2.04
N ASP A 99 -8.13 -4.55 -0.77
CA ASP A 99 -6.72 -4.52 -0.34
C ASP A 99 -6.16 -5.94 -0.03
N PHE A 100 -4.85 -6.13 -0.20
CA PHE A 100 -4.17 -7.44 -0.10
C PHE A 100 -4.13 -8.04 1.30
N LYS A 101 -4.25 -7.21 2.35
CA LYS A 101 -3.89 -7.63 3.72
C LYS A 101 -4.83 -7.08 4.77
N ASN A 102 -6.00 -7.69 4.84
CA ASN A 102 -6.93 -7.51 5.94
C ASN A 102 -6.52 -8.39 7.11
N ALA A 103 -5.85 -7.79 8.10
CA ALA A 103 -5.49 -8.47 9.35
C ALA A 103 -6.75 -8.72 10.19
N PRO A 104 -6.94 -9.92 10.77
CA PRO A 104 -8.09 -10.17 11.64
C PRO A 104 -8.14 -9.18 12.81
N GLN A 105 -9.32 -8.72 13.21
CA GLN A 105 -9.48 -7.80 14.34
C GLN A 105 -8.74 -8.29 15.61
N ALA A 106 -8.85 -9.58 15.94
CA ALA A 106 -8.16 -10.15 17.10
C ALA A 106 -6.62 -10.05 17.02
N PHE A 107 -6.05 -10.01 15.81
CA PHE A 107 -4.63 -9.73 15.61
C PHE A 107 -4.33 -8.25 15.88
N LEU A 108 -5.15 -7.33 15.36
CA LEU A 108 -5.00 -5.89 15.55
C LEU A 108 -5.10 -5.48 17.03
N GLU A 109 -6.08 -6.02 17.75
CA GLU A 109 -6.26 -5.80 19.20
C GLU A 109 -5.07 -6.28 20.02
N ARG A 110 -4.47 -7.42 19.62
CA ARG A 110 -3.28 -7.96 20.29
C ARG A 110 -2.04 -7.12 20.01
N MET A 111 -1.89 -6.64 18.79
CA MET A 111 -0.66 -6.00 18.31
C MET A 111 -0.67 -4.48 18.45
N THR A 112 -1.82 -3.87 18.77
CA THR A 112 -1.95 -2.41 18.85
C THR A 112 -2.87 -1.96 19.98
N ASN A 113 -2.78 -0.68 20.35
CA ASN A 113 -3.82 0.02 21.09
C ASN A 113 -4.92 0.44 20.10
N LEU A 114 -5.74 -0.52 19.69
CA LEU A 114 -6.79 -0.33 18.69
C LEU A 114 -7.90 0.56 19.26
N VAL A 115 -8.13 1.72 18.63
CA VAL A 115 -9.18 2.67 19.02
C VAL A 115 -10.22 2.91 17.93
N HIS A 116 -9.90 2.59 16.68
CA HIS A 116 -10.80 2.69 15.53
C HIS A 116 -10.58 1.49 14.61
N LEU A 117 -11.67 0.86 14.20
CA LEU A 117 -11.68 -0.19 13.20
C LEU A 117 -12.90 0.00 12.32
N SER A 118 -12.73 0.01 11.00
CA SER A 118 -13.81 0.13 10.03
C SER A 118 -13.57 -0.78 8.82
N GLU A 119 -14.67 -1.20 8.21
CA GLU A 119 -14.69 -2.04 7.01
C GLU A 119 -15.66 -1.40 5.99
N PRO A 120 -15.22 -0.41 5.20
CA PRO A 120 -16.09 0.24 4.22
C PRO A 120 -16.53 -0.71 3.10
N GLU A 121 -17.64 -0.40 2.42
CA GLU A 121 -18.18 -1.24 1.34
C GLU A 121 -17.40 -1.15 0.01
N ARG A 122 -16.49 -0.18 -0.12
CA ARG A 122 -15.74 0.11 -1.36
C ARG A 122 -14.34 0.64 -1.09
N GLY A 123 -13.48 0.59 -2.12
CA GLY A 123 -12.08 1.00 -2.09
C GLY A 123 -11.10 -0.19 -2.15
N GLY A 124 -9.90 0.06 -2.66
CA GLY A 124 -8.82 -0.92 -2.79
C GLY A 124 -7.52 -0.51 -2.15
N HIS A 125 -6.41 -1.00 -2.71
CA HIS A 125 -5.08 -0.77 -2.17
C HIS A 125 -4.68 0.71 -2.20
N PHE A 126 -5.12 1.45 -3.21
CA PHE A 126 -4.85 2.88 -3.35
C PHE A 126 -6.03 3.73 -2.87
N ALA A 127 -6.70 3.32 -1.79
CA ALA A 127 -7.89 4.00 -1.25
C ALA A 127 -7.81 5.54 -1.15
N PRO A 128 -6.69 6.19 -0.77
CA PRO A 128 -6.60 7.66 -0.81
C PRO A 128 -6.83 8.26 -2.20
N PHE A 129 -6.51 7.50 -3.24
CA PHE A 129 -6.68 7.87 -4.64
C PHE A 129 -8.04 7.43 -5.18
N GLU A 130 -8.43 6.19 -4.91
CA GLU A 130 -9.67 5.59 -5.44
C GLU A 130 -10.92 6.17 -4.79
N GLU A 131 -10.86 6.48 -3.49
CA GLU A 131 -12.00 6.90 -2.67
C GLU A 131 -11.60 8.05 -1.73
N PRO A 132 -11.19 9.22 -2.27
CA PRO A 132 -10.55 10.29 -1.49
C PRO A 132 -11.44 10.83 -0.36
N ASP A 133 -12.73 11.02 -0.63
CA ASP A 133 -13.68 11.52 0.37
C ASP A 133 -13.90 10.54 1.51
N LEU A 134 -14.03 9.25 1.18
CA LEU A 134 -14.16 8.17 2.17
C LEU A 134 -12.89 8.04 3.00
N TYR A 135 -11.71 8.07 2.37
CA TYR A 135 -10.43 8.03 3.06
C TYR A 135 -10.28 9.20 4.05
N VAL A 136 -10.64 10.43 3.62
CA VAL A 136 -10.62 11.60 4.50
C VAL A 136 -11.64 11.48 5.65
N GLN A 137 -12.82 10.93 5.39
CA GLN A 137 -13.82 10.68 6.43
C GLN A 137 -13.30 9.70 7.50
N GLU A 138 -12.62 8.64 7.08
CA GLU A 138 -12.02 7.64 7.96
C GLU A 138 -10.91 8.25 8.83
N LEU A 139 -10.03 9.07 8.24
CA LEU A 139 -9.02 9.83 9.00
C LEU A 139 -9.66 10.74 10.05
N ARG A 140 -10.67 11.53 9.66
CA ARG A 140 -11.36 12.44 10.58
C ARG A 140 -12.03 11.69 11.73
N THR A 141 -12.64 10.54 11.44
CA THR A 141 -13.29 9.70 12.44
C THR A 141 -12.25 9.17 13.43
N PHE A 142 -11.15 8.60 12.94
CA PHE A 142 -10.06 8.13 13.78
C PHE A 142 -9.50 9.25 14.69
N PHE A 143 -9.17 10.42 14.13
CA PHE A 143 -8.64 11.52 14.93
C PHE A 143 -9.65 12.07 15.93
N GLY A 144 -10.94 12.09 15.60
CA GLY A 144 -12.00 12.43 16.54
C GLY A 144 -12.01 11.53 17.77
N VAL A 145 -11.90 10.21 17.56
CA VAL A 145 -11.83 9.23 18.66
C VAL A 145 -10.50 9.31 19.41
N ALA A 146 -9.37 9.36 18.69
CA ALA A 146 -8.05 9.34 19.29
C ALA A 146 -7.77 10.57 20.19
N LEU A 147 -8.22 11.76 19.76
CA LEU A 147 -8.02 13.00 20.52
C LEU A 147 -8.99 13.13 21.72
N SER A 148 -10.16 12.49 21.66
CA SER A 148 -11.10 12.47 22.79
C SER A 148 -10.65 11.63 23.99
N ARG A 149 -9.58 10.83 23.82
CA ARG A 149 -9.02 9.91 24.83
C ARG A 149 -7.79 10.47 25.57
N GLN A 150 -7.39 11.71 25.29
CA GLN A 150 -6.34 12.44 26.01
C GLN A 150 -6.95 13.25 27.15
#